data_AF-A0A1Y4T7K4-F1
#
_entry.id   AF-A0A1Y4T7K4-F1
#
_cell.length_a   1.000
_cell.length_b   1.000
_cell.length_c   1.000
_cell.angle_alpha   90.00
_cell.angle_beta   90.00
_cell.angle_gamma   90.00
#
_symmetry.space_group_name_H-M   'P 1'
#
loop_
_entity.id
_entity.type
_entity.pdbx_description
1 polymer ?
#
loop_
_entity_poly.entity_id
_entity_poly.type
_entity_poly.pdbx_seq_one_letter_code
_entity_poly.pdbx_strand_id
1 'polypeptide(L)'
;MKKIYSNVTYLALPEREKMAQTFIETAIEISNDYELDIEIEEHLSHISATYYFDCGACMGFLRRIIEMSDDISFFDHIKGFDMVMSLDFYTKAVFKRDRLIQPQWSDLSR
;
A
#
# COMPACT_ATOMS: atom_id res chain seq x y z
N MET A 1 -24.80 -4.94 -4.84
CA MET A 1 -23.53 -4.26 -5.15
C MET A 1 -23.62 -3.68 -6.56
N LYS A 2 -23.50 -2.35 -6.71
CA LYS A 2 -23.74 -1.61 -7.97
C LYS A 2 -22.59 -1.82 -8.97
N LYS A 3 -22.92 -1.81 -10.27
CA LYS A 3 -22.13 -1.95 -11.53
C LYS A 3 -20.75 -1.26 -11.66
N ILE A 4 -20.06 -0.86 -10.59
CA ILE A 4 -18.83 -0.04 -10.64
C ILE A 4 -17.63 -0.80 -11.20
N TYR A 5 -17.61 -2.14 -11.12
CA TYR A 5 -16.50 -3.00 -11.55
C TYR A 5 -16.67 -3.66 -12.93
N SER A 6 -17.64 -3.26 -13.76
CA SER A 6 -17.69 -3.77 -15.13
C SER A 6 -16.43 -3.31 -15.89
N ASN A 7 -15.60 -4.27 -16.32
CA ASN A 7 -14.34 -4.12 -17.08
C ASN A 7 -13.07 -3.89 -16.26
N VAL A 8 -12.97 -4.47 -15.05
CA VAL A 8 -11.70 -4.60 -14.33
C VAL A 8 -11.21 -6.05 -14.38
N THR A 9 -9.95 -6.24 -14.75
CA THR A 9 -9.28 -7.56 -14.79
C THR A 9 -8.06 -7.51 -13.88
N TYR A 10 -7.81 -8.61 -13.17
CA TYR A 10 -6.65 -8.77 -12.29
C TYR A 10 -5.74 -9.84 -12.86
N LEU A 11 -4.46 -9.53 -13.00
CA LEU A 11 -3.43 -10.47 -13.43
C LEU A 11 -2.44 -10.68 -12.28
N ALA A 12 -2.27 -11.92 -11.83
CA ALA A 12 -1.34 -12.25 -10.76
C ALA A 12 0.10 -11.86 -11.13
N LEU A 13 0.86 -11.37 -10.14
CA LEU A 13 2.28 -11.05 -10.26
C LEU A 13 3.05 -11.94 -9.27
N PRO A 14 3.44 -13.18 -9.66
CA PRO A 14 3.96 -14.17 -8.71
C PRO A 14 5.21 -13.74 -7.95
N GLU A 15 6.05 -12.91 -8.56
CA GLU A 15 7.25 -12.37 -7.89
C GLU A 15 6.86 -11.39 -6.79
N ARG A 16 5.86 -10.54 -7.03
CA ARG A 16 5.35 -9.60 -6.03
C ARG A 16 4.55 -10.31 -4.94
N GLU A 17 3.80 -11.35 -5.27
CA GLU A 17 3.14 -12.22 -4.27
C GLU A 17 4.15 -12.81 -3.28
N LYS A 18 5.38 -13.15 -3.73
CA LYS A 18 6.46 -13.59 -2.82
C LYS A 18 7.02 -12.46 -1.96
N MET A 19 7.05 -11.24 -2.48
CA MET A 19 7.54 -10.05 -1.77
C MET A 19 6.53 -9.46 -0.79
N ALA A 20 5.24 -9.81 -0.91
CA ALA A 20 4.16 -9.34 -0.04
C ALA A 20 4.47 -9.54 1.45
N GLN A 21 5.04 -10.69 1.79
CA GLN A 21 5.43 -10.98 3.18
C GLN A 21 6.50 -10.01 3.68
N THR A 22 7.50 -9.68 2.86
CA THR A 22 8.54 -8.69 3.21
C THR A 22 7.96 -7.29 3.38
N PHE A 23 6.96 -6.92 2.60
CA PHE A 23 6.24 -5.65 2.78
C PHE A 23 5.54 -5.59 4.13
N ILE A 24 4.77 -6.62 4.47
CA ILE A 24 4.06 -6.75 5.76
C ILE A 24 5.04 -6.72 6.94
N GLU A 25 6.11 -7.51 6.87
CA GLU A 25 7.12 -7.58 7.94
C GLU A 25 7.82 -6.24 8.15
N THR A 26 8.21 -5.56 7.06
CA THR A 26 8.80 -4.22 7.12
C THR A 26 7.81 -3.23 7.74
N ALA A 27 6.51 -3.36 7.43
CA ALA A 27 5.50 -2.47 7.95
C ALA A 27 5.36 -2.58 9.48
N ILE A 28 5.32 -3.84 9.95
CA ILE A 28 5.24 -4.20 11.37
C ILE A 28 6.52 -3.80 12.12
N GLU A 29 7.70 -4.02 11.53
CA GLU A 29 9.00 -3.62 12.09
C GLU A 29 9.02 -2.11 12.38
N ILE A 30 8.66 -1.29 11.38
CA ILE A 30 8.59 0.17 11.54
C ILE A 30 7.58 0.59 12.62
N SER A 31 6.40 -0.02 12.62
CA SER A 31 5.37 0.28 13.62
C SER A 31 5.87 0.00 15.05
N ASN A 32 6.54 -1.13 15.27
CA ASN A 32 7.08 -1.48 16.58
C ASN A 32 8.26 -0.58 17.00
N ASP A 33 9.20 -0.30 16.09
CA ASP A 33 10.40 0.48 16.41
C ASP A 33 10.09 1.95 16.74
N TYR A 34 9.03 2.51 16.15
CA TYR A 34 8.65 3.91 16.30
C TYR A 34 7.33 4.12 17.04
N GLU A 35 6.77 3.05 17.62
CA GLU A 35 5.52 3.06 18.39
C GLU A 35 4.35 3.71 17.63
N LEU A 36 4.23 3.40 16.33
CA LEU A 36 3.18 3.91 15.47
C LEU A 36 2.02 2.93 15.38
N ASP A 37 0.79 3.43 15.48
CA ASP A 37 -0.39 2.64 15.19
C ASP A 37 -0.44 2.29 13.70
N ILE A 38 -0.72 1.02 13.41
CA ILE A 38 -0.79 0.48 12.04
C ILE A 38 -2.01 -0.40 11.84
N GLU A 39 -2.60 -0.30 10.66
CA GLU A 39 -3.60 -1.24 10.15
C GLU A 39 -3.10 -1.83 8.83
N ILE A 40 -3.07 -3.16 8.74
CA ILE A 40 -2.69 -3.88 7.53
C ILE A 40 -3.93 -4.59 7.00
N GLU A 41 -4.34 -4.25 5.78
CA GLU A 41 -5.51 -4.84 5.12
C GLU A 41 -5.10 -5.51 3.81
N GLU A 42 -5.57 -6.73 3.59
CA GLU A 42 -5.42 -7.43 2.31
C GLU A 42 -6.65 -7.20 1.43
N HIS A 43 -6.42 -6.58 0.28
CA HIS A 43 -7.42 -6.40 -0.76
C HIS A 43 -7.20 -7.40 -1.90
N LEU A 44 -8.16 -7.48 -2.82
CA LEU A 44 -8.09 -8.43 -3.94
C LEU A 44 -6.83 -8.29 -4.80
N SER A 45 -6.29 -7.07 -4.94
CA SER A 45 -5.15 -6.77 -5.83
C SER A 45 -3.87 -6.33 -5.12
N HIS A 46 -3.96 -5.96 -3.85
CA HIS A 46 -2.88 -5.29 -3.13
C HIS A 46 -3.05 -5.45 -1.63
N ILE A 47 -2.00 -5.13 -0.90
CA ILE A 47 -2.00 -5.01 0.56
C ILE A 47 -1.79 -3.54 0.90
N SER A 48 -2.56 -3.02 1.84
CA SER A 48 -2.42 -1.64 2.33
C SER A 48 -1.86 -1.66 3.74
N ALA A 49 -0.80 -0.90 3.97
CA ALA A 49 -0.26 -0.60 5.30
C ALA A 49 -0.61 0.85 5.64
N THR A 50 -1.53 1.04 6.57
CA THR A 50 -2.03 2.35 6.99
C THR A 50 -1.44 2.72 8.35
N TYR A 51 -0.60 3.76 8.36
CA TYR A 51 -0.02 4.33 9.57
C TYR A 51 -0.84 5.51 10.08
N TYR A 52 -0.96 5.60 11.39
CA TYR A 52 -1.69 6.66 12.10
C TYR A 52 -0.74 7.39 13.04
N PHE A 53 -0.69 8.73 12.95
CA PHE A 53 0.18 9.52 13.83
C PHE A 53 -0.32 10.97 13.99
N ASP A 54 -0.15 11.48 15.20
CA ASP A 54 -0.39 12.88 15.54
C ASP A 54 0.85 13.69 15.19
N CYS A 55 0.83 14.38 14.04
CA CYS A 55 1.81 15.40 13.63
C CYS A 55 3.30 15.01 13.82
N GLY A 56 3.96 14.53 12.76
CA GLY A 56 5.38 14.13 12.79
C GLY A 56 6.29 14.95 11.86
N ALA A 57 7.47 15.32 12.33
CA ALA A 57 8.58 15.79 11.49
C ALA A 57 9.67 14.70 11.40
N CYS A 58 10.52 14.76 10.36
CA CYS A 58 11.69 13.89 10.22
C CYS A 58 11.38 12.37 10.13
N MET A 59 10.29 11.98 9.46
CA MET A 59 9.88 10.57 9.30
C MET A 59 10.70 9.79 8.25
N GLY A 60 12.02 9.97 8.25
CA GLY A 60 12.94 9.31 7.31
C GLY A 60 12.93 7.78 7.43
N PHE A 61 12.50 7.24 8.56
CA PHE A 61 12.34 5.81 8.80
C PHE A 61 11.28 5.16 7.90
N LEU A 62 10.29 5.93 7.40
CA LEU A 62 9.29 5.43 6.45
C LEU A 62 9.86 5.20 5.05
N ARG A 63 11.06 5.69 4.74
CA ARG A 63 11.65 5.62 3.39
C ARG A 63 11.64 4.20 2.85
N ARG A 64 12.05 3.21 3.66
CA ARG A 64 12.15 1.81 3.24
C ARG A 64 10.81 1.27 2.76
N ILE A 65 9.73 1.53 3.48
CA ILE A 65 8.40 1.03 3.09
C ILE A 65 7.78 1.85 1.95
N ILE A 66 8.04 3.16 1.91
CA ILE A 66 7.66 4.03 0.79
C ILE A 66 8.28 3.53 -0.53
N GLU A 67 9.56 3.15 -0.51
CA GLU A 67 10.26 2.64 -1.70
C GLU A 67 9.68 1.30 -2.22
N MET A 68 9.03 0.53 -1.35
CA MET A 68 8.35 -0.71 -1.72
C MET A 68 6.95 -0.48 -2.28
N SER A 69 6.32 0.66 -1.96
CA SER A 69 4.90 0.93 -2.24
C SER A 69 4.70 1.44 -3.67
N ASP A 70 3.60 1.03 -4.30
CA ASP A 70 3.20 1.48 -5.64
C ASP A 70 2.31 2.73 -5.58
N ASP A 71 1.59 2.92 -4.48
CA ASP A 71 0.73 4.07 -4.26
C ASP A 71 0.84 4.58 -2.82
N ILE A 72 0.61 5.89 -2.65
CA ILE A 72 0.70 6.58 -1.37
C ILE A 72 -0.50 7.51 -1.25
N SER A 73 -1.33 7.25 -0.24
CA SER A 73 -2.49 8.07 0.08
C SER A 73 -2.34 8.74 1.43
N PHE A 74 -2.80 9.99 1.52
CA PHE A 74 -2.82 10.77 2.75
C PHE A 74 -4.25 11.18 3.08
N PHE A 75 -4.58 11.07 4.36
CA PHE A 75 -5.84 11.49 4.92
C PHE A 75 -5.60 12.27 6.20
N ASP A 76 -6.54 13.14 6.55
CA ASP A 76 -6.54 13.89 7.79
C ASP A 76 -7.80 13.55 8.60
N HIS A 77 -7.70 13.69 9.93
CA HIS A 77 -8.83 13.58 10.85
C HIS A 77 -9.57 12.21 10.82
N ILE A 78 -8.87 11.12 10.51
CA ILE A 78 -9.40 9.75 10.56
C ILE A 78 -9.10 9.13 11.92
N LYS A 79 -10.11 8.52 12.56
CA LYS A 79 -9.99 7.84 13.86
C LYS A 79 -9.37 8.70 14.99
N GLY A 80 -9.40 10.03 14.85
CA GLY A 80 -8.87 10.97 15.84
C GLY A 80 -7.40 11.37 15.64
N PHE A 81 -6.74 10.88 14.59
CA PHE A 81 -5.35 11.21 14.28
C PHE A 81 -5.25 12.43 13.36
N ASP A 82 -4.19 13.23 13.54
CA ASP A 82 -3.91 14.38 12.67
C ASP A 82 -3.58 13.96 11.24
N MET A 83 -2.79 12.88 11.08
CA MET A 83 -2.37 12.38 9.78
C MET A 83 -2.47 10.86 9.71
N VAL A 84 -2.98 10.39 8.57
CA VAL A 84 -3.05 8.97 8.23
C VAL A 84 -2.42 8.77 6.85
N MET A 85 -1.46 7.85 6.78
CA MET A 85 -0.76 7.51 5.54
C MET A 85 -1.03 6.05 5.19
N SER A 86 -1.67 5.80 4.04
CA SER A 86 -1.83 4.45 3.49
C SER A 86 -0.82 4.21 2.38
N LEU A 87 -0.12 3.09 2.48
CA LEU A 87 0.89 2.64 1.54
C LEU A 87 0.43 1.33 0.90
N ASP A 88 0.29 1.33 -0.42
CA ASP A 88 -0.28 0.19 -1.13
C ASP A 88 0.79 -0.59 -1.89
N PHE A 89 0.83 -1.92 -1.70
CA PHE A 89 1.69 -2.85 -2.42
C PHE A 89 0.86 -3.81 -3.27
N TYR A 90 0.91 -3.65 -4.60
CA TYR A 90 0.13 -4.45 -5.53
C TYR A 90 0.79 -5.81 -5.79
N THR A 91 0.06 -6.86 -5.43
CA THR A 91 0.40 -8.26 -5.75
C THR A 91 -0.20 -8.70 -7.09
N LYS A 92 -1.09 -7.89 -7.67
CA LYS A 92 -1.72 -8.13 -8.97
C LYS A 92 -1.76 -6.87 -9.80
N ALA A 93 -1.53 -7.01 -11.09
CA ALA A 93 -1.76 -5.96 -12.06
C ALA A 93 -3.27 -5.77 -12.28
N VAL A 94 -3.74 -4.54 -12.09
CA VAL A 94 -5.12 -4.09 -12.25
C VAL A 94 -5.26 -3.45 -13.61
N PHE A 95 -6.06 -4.07 -14.47
CA PHE A 95 -6.43 -3.53 -15.77
C PHE A 95 -7.83 -2.98 -15.74
N LYS A 96 -8.05 -1.80 -16.32
CA LYS A 96 -9.38 -1.25 -16.56
C LYS A 96 -9.51 -0.89 -18.04
N ARG A 97 -10.44 -1.54 -18.74
CA ARG A 97 -10.62 -1.38 -20.20
C ARG A 97 -9.29 -1.58 -20.95
N ASP A 98 -8.60 -2.68 -20.65
CA ASP A 98 -7.31 -3.10 -21.22
C ASP A 98 -6.13 -2.15 -20.99
N ARG A 99 -6.29 -1.18 -20.08
CA ARG A 99 -5.20 -0.29 -19.64
C ARG A 99 -4.73 -0.70 -18.25
N LEU A 100 -3.42 -0.87 -18.09
CA LEU A 100 -2.81 -1.05 -16.78
C LEU A 100 -3.04 0.21 -15.95
N ILE A 101 -3.57 0.05 -14.74
CA ILE A 101 -3.83 1.13 -13.79
C ILE A 101 -2.81 1.09 -12.66
N GLN A 102 -2.61 -0.08 -12.06
CA GLN A 102 -1.63 -0.31 -11.00
C GLN A 102 -1.11 -1.76 -11.06
N PRO A 103 0.13 -2.04 -10.61
CA PRO A 103 1.18 -1.04 -10.38
C PRO A 103 1.64 -0.42 -11.71
N GLN A 104 2.48 0.63 -11.69
CA GLN A 104 2.99 1.22 -12.93
C GLN A 104 4.03 0.29 -13.58
N TRP A 105 4.25 0.46 -14.89
CA TRP A 105 5.26 -0.34 -15.61
C TRP A 105 6.67 -0.21 -15.03
N SER A 106 7.02 0.96 -14.48
CA SER A 106 8.29 1.18 -13.77
C SER A 106 8.47 0.24 -12.59
N ASP A 107 7.38 -0.09 -11.92
CA ASP A 107 7.37 -0.83 -10.66
C ASP A 107 7.38 -2.35 -10.90
N LEU A 108 7.18 -2.76 -12.16
CA LEU A 108 7.30 -4.14 -12.64
C LEU A 108 8.68 -4.44 -13.23
N SER A 109 9.53 -3.43 -13.40
CA SER A 109 10.82 -3.53 -14.08
C SER A 109 12.03 -3.56 -13.13
N ARG A 110 11.78 -3.60 -11.82
CA ARG A 110 12.79 -3.60 -10.76
C ARG A 110 13.14 -4.99 -10.28
#